data_AF-A0A0G1K038-F1
#
_entry.id   AF-A0A0G1K038-F1
#
_cell.length_a   1.000
_cell.length_b   1.000
_cell.length_c   1.000
_cell.angle_alpha   90.00
_cell.angle_beta   90.00
_cell.angle_gamma   90.00
#
_symmetry.space_group_name_H-M   'P 1'
#
loop_
_entity.id
_entity.type
_entity.pdbx_description
1 polymer ?
#
loop_
_entity_poly.entity_id
_entity_poly.type
_entity_poly.pdbx_seq_one_letter_code
_entity_poly.pdbx_strand_id
1 'polypeptide(L)'
;MNIYFLGRVFGITAFVLIFVQMCLGPFMSFWRKILGGWVLKLHVVIGITAFVLAWLHPVMWVLVWGWDTVRELGGYVWFGKVGLILITMAAAAGVWRAQPMVTKYWRWMHRLNYVVFGLVYIHSWKLGTDAGNFPLKAVYYLAPVVLILALTRKLLELRITANGTR
;
A
#
# COMPACT_ATOMS: atom_id res chain seq x y z
N MET A 1 -10.90 21.15 13.44
CA MET A 1 -10.54 19.72 13.42
C MET A 1 -9.15 19.57 14.03
N ASN A 2 -8.95 18.69 15.01
CA ASN A 2 -7.66 18.56 15.72
C ASN A 2 -6.64 17.77 14.88
N ILE A 3 -5.37 18.17 14.90
CA ILE A 3 -4.23 17.50 14.21
C ILE A 3 -4.15 16.01 14.58
N TYR A 4 -4.42 15.66 15.84
CA TYR A 4 -4.46 14.27 16.30
C TYR A 4 -5.50 13.45 15.51
N PHE A 5 -6.68 14.01 15.31
CA PHE A 5 -7.75 13.37 14.55
C PHE A 5 -7.38 13.24 13.07
N LEU A 6 -6.76 14.26 12.48
CA LEU A 6 -6.24 14.21 11.11
C LEU A 6 -5.21 13.09 10.92
N GLY A 7 -4.29 12.92 11.88
CA GLY A 7 -3.32 11.82 11.86
C GLY A 7 -4.01 10.46 11.74
N ARG A 8 -5.05 10.21 12.55
CA ARG A 8 -5.83 8.97 12.48
C ARG A 8 -6.54 8.80 11.14
N VAL A 9 -7.26 9.83 10.68
CA VAL A 9 -8.01 9.79 9.42
C VAL A 9 -7.08 9.53 8.24
N PHE A 10 -5.93 10.18 8.18
CA PHE A 10 -4.95 9.97 7.11
C PHE A 10 -4.39 8.54 7.12
N GLY A 11 -4.06 8.00 8.29
CA GLY A 11 -3.55 6.63 8.41
C GLY A 11 -4.57 5.58 7.96
N ILE A 12 -5.82 5.69 8.43
CA ILE A 12 -6.90 4.76 8.06
C ILE A 12 -7.24 4.90 6.58
N THR A 13 -7.39 6.13 6.08
CA THR A 13 -7.72 6.36 4.67
C THR A 13 -6.60 5.84 3.76
N ALA A 14 -5.34 6.09 4.10
CA ALA A 14 -4.21 5.53 3.37
C ALA A 14 -4.28 3.99 3.31
N PHE A 15 -4.52 3.33 4.45
CA PHE A 15 -4.65 1.88 4.50
C PHE A 15 -5.79 1.35 3.61
N VAL A 16 -6.98 1.97 3.67
CA VAL A 16 -8.13 1.60 2.83
C VAL A 16 -7.81 1.79 1.34
N LEU A 17 -7.16 2.89 0.96
CA LEU A 17 -6.78 3.10 -0.44
C LEU A 17 -5.72 2.09 -0.89
N ILE A 18 -4.75 1.72 -0.05
CA ILE A 18 -3.78 0.65 -0.38
C ILE A 18 -4.49 -0.71 -0.50
N PHE A 19 -5.49 -0.99 0.34
CA PHE A 19 -6.32 -2.19 0.18
C PHE A 19 -7.05 -2.21 -1.18
N VAL A 20 -7.62 -1.07 -1.61
CA VAL A 20 -8.21 -0.94 -2.95
C VAL A 20 -7.14 -1.13 -4.05
N GLN A 21 -5.93 -0.60 -3.87
CA GLN A 21 -4.81 -0.86 -4.78
C GLN A 21 -4.51 -2.35 -4.92
N MET A 22 -4.59 -3.10 -3.81
CA MET A 22 -4.37 -4.54 -3.79
C MET A 22 -5.49 -5.32 -4.50
N CYS A 23 -6.73 -4.82 -4.46
CA CYS A 23 -7.85 -5.38 -5.22
C CYS A 23 -7.73 -5.11 -6.73
N LEU A 24 -7.14 -3.98 -7.12
CA LEU A 24 -7.05 -3.55 -8.52
C LEU A 24 -5.79 -4.07 -9.22
N GLY A 25 -4.61 -3.85 -8.64
CA GLY A 25 -3.30 -4.02 -9.29
C GLY A 25 -3.05 -5.42 -9.85
N PRO A 26 -3.10 -6.48 -9.02
CA PRO A 26 -2.89 -7.86 -9.47
C PRO A 26 -3.94 -8.31 -10.49
N PHE A 27 -5.14 -7.73 -10.42
CA PHE A 27 -6.30 -8.12 -11.21
C PHE A 27 -6.57 -7.18 -12.40
N MET A 28 -5.58 -6.37 -12.80
CA MET A 28 -5.74 -5.31 -13.79
C MET A 28 -6.34 -5.78 -15.13
N SER A 29 -5.96 -6.98 -15.62
CA SER A 29 -6.52 -7.51 -16.87
C SER A 29 -8.01 -7.83 -16.77
N PHE A 30 -8.47 -8.30 -15.61
CA PHE A 30 -9.90 -8.55 -15.34
C PHE A 30 -10.65 -7.23 -15.29
N TRP A 31 -10.15 -6.27 -14.51
CA TRP A 31 -10.80 -4.97 -14.37
C TRP A 31 -10.84 -4.17 -15.68
N ARG A 32 -9.80 -4.27 -16.52
CA ARG A 32 -9.81 -3.65 -17.86
C ARG A 32 -10.87 -4.23 -18.79
N LYS A 33 -11.23 -5.51 -18.65
CA LYS A 33 -12.30 -6.11 -19.47
C LYS A 33 -13.68 -5.59 -19.07
N ILE A 34 -13.89 -5.35 -17.78
CA ILE A 34 -15.19 -4.90 -17.24
C ILE A 34 -15.34 -3.38 -17.36
N LEU A 35 -14.32 -2.64 -16.93
CA LEU A 35 -14.38 -1.19 -16.79
C LEU A 35 -13.69 -0.46 -17.95
N GLY A 36 -12.85 -1.13 -18.73
CA GLY A 36 -12.07 -0.49 -19.80
C GLY A 36 -10.74 0.10 -19.31
N GLY A 37 -10.09 0.87 -20.19
CA GLY A 37 -8.71 1.36 -19.96
C GLY A 37 -8.56 2.38 -18.83
N TRP A 38 -9.63 3.07 -18.43
CA TRP A 38 -9.57 4.12 -17.40
C TRP A 38 -9.22 3.57 -16.01
N VAL A 39 -9.43 2.27 -15.75
CA VAL A 39 -9.09 1.66 -14.46
C VAL A 39 -7.60 1.76 -14.15
N LEU A 40 -6.72 1.83 -15.16
CA LEU A 40 -5.31 2.11 -14.93
C LEU A 40 -5.11 3.54 -14.39
N LYS A 41 -5.83 4.53 -14.92
CA LYS A 41 -5.77 5.91 -14.40
C LYS A 41 -6.27 5.95 -12.97
N LEU A 42 -7.38 5.26 -12.67
CA LEU A 42 -7.90 5.12 -11.31
C LEU A 42 -6.86 4.53 -10.36
N HIS A 43 -6.22 3.43 -10.76
CA HIS A 43 -5.16 2.79 -9.99
C HIS A 43 -4.03 3.77 -9.67
N VAL A 44 -3.54 4.54 -10.66
CA VAL A 44 -2.49 5.53 -10.44
C VAL A 44 -2.94 6.65 -9.51
N VAL A 45 -4.14 7.21 -9.71
CA VAL A 45 -4.66 8.30 -8.87
C VAL A 45 -4.83 7.85 -7.42
N ILE A 46 -5.52 6.73 -7.18
CA ILE A 46 -5.68 6.17 -5.83
C ILE A 46 -4.32 5.87 -5.20
N GLY A 47 -3.35 5.35 -5.97
CA GLY A 47 -2.00 5.06 -5.49
C GLY A 47 -1.26 6.32 -5.04
N ILE A 48 -1.33 7.39 -5.81
CA ILE A 48 -0.74 8.70 -5.45
C ILE A 48 -1.42 9.26 -4.20
N THR A 49 -2.76 9.24 -4.14
CA THR A 49 -3.52 9.72 -2.98
C THR A 49 -3.15 8.94 -1.72
N ALA A 50 -3.09 7.60 -1.81
CA ALA A 50 -2.69 6.74 -0.71
C ALA A 50 -1.27 7.06 -0.22
N PHE A 51 -0.33 7.26 -1.15
CA PHE A 51 1.06 7.59 -0.85
C PHE A 51 1.18 8.93 -0.12
N VAL A 52 0.49 9.97 -0.59
CA VAL A 52 0.50 11.29 0.05
C VAL A 52 -0.08 11.21 1.47
N LEU A 53 -1.22 10.53 1.64
CA LEU A 53 -1.83 10.35 2.97
C LEU A 53 -0.94 9.53 3.92
N ALA A 54 -0.24 8.51 3.39
CA ALA A 54 0.70 7.70 4.17
C ALA A 54 1.88 8.53 4.70
N TRP A 55 2.35 9.55 3.96
CA TRP A 55 3.37 10.50 4.43
C TRP A 55 2.82 11.58 5.36
N LEU A 56 1.62 12.09 5.09
CA LEU A 56 0.99 13.09 5.98
C LEU A 56 0.69 12.50 7.35
N HIS A 57 0.37 11.21 7.44
CA HIS A 57 0.10 10.49 8.69
C HIS A 57 1.21 10.67 9.76
N PRO A 58 2.47 10.25 9.55
CA PRO A 58 3.54 10.46 10.53
C PRO A 58 3.91 11.93 10.69
N VAL A 59 3.72 12.79 9.69
CA VAL A 59 3.91 14.24 9.84
C VAL A 59 2.94 14.81 10.88
N MET A 60 1.67 14.37 10.88
CA MET A 60 0.74 14.77 11.94
C MET A 60 1.21 14.33 13.32
N TRP A 61 1.78 13.13 13.46
CA TRP A 61 2.34 12.68 14.75
C TRP A 61 3.55 13.50 15.19
N VAL A 62 4.41 13.92 14.25
CA VAL A 62 5.55 14.80 14.55
C VAL A 62 5.05 16.16 15.04
N LEU A 63 3.97 16.69 14.47
CA LEU A 63 3.38 17.95 14.92
C LEU A 63 2.71 17.87 16.30
N VAL A 64 2.23 16.68 16.70
CA VAL A 64 1.56 16.47 18.00
C VAL A 64 2.56 16.13 19.10
N TRP A 65 3.55 15.27 18.82
CA TRP A 65 4.45 14.70 19.83
C TRP A 65 5.91 15.13 19.68
N GLY A 66 6.29 15.80 18.60
CA GLY A 66 7.67 16.14 18.30
C GLY A 66 8.43 15.04 17.53
N TRP A 67 9.51 15.45 16.86
CA TRP A 67 10.31 14.57 16.00
C TRP A 67 10.96 13.43 16.79
N ASP A 68 11.61 13.73 17.91
CA ASP A 68 12.39 12.76 18.68
C ASP A 68 11.50 11.64 19.21
N THR A 69 10.33 11.98 19.75
CA THR A 69 9.35 11.00 20.22
C THR A 69 8.91 10.07 19.08
N VAL A 70 8.47 10.59 17.93
CA VAL A 70 8.01 9.77 16.80
C VAL A 70 9.13 8.89 16.25
N ARG A 71 10.35 9.42 16.17
CA ARG A 71 11.54 8.69 15.73
C ARG A 71 11.85 7.51 16.65
N GLU A 72 11.68 7.66 17.96
CA GLU A 72 11.98 6.63 18.96
C GLU A 72 10.86 5.59 19.15
N LEU A 73 9.63 5.86 18.69
CA LEU A 73 8.52 4.89 18.79
C LEU A 73 8.88 3.52 18.20
N GLY A 74 8.86 2.48 19.05
CA GLY A 74 9.14 1.09 18.71
C GLY A 74 7.89 0.23 18.51
N GLY A 75 8.03 -1.08 18.74
CA GLY A 75 6.92 -2.04 18.67
C GLY A 75 6.27 -2.08 17.28
N TYR A 76 4.94 -2.05 17.23
CA TYR A 76 4.20 -2.14 15.96
C TYR A 76 4.38 -0.91 15.05
N VAL A 77 4.91 0.22 15.56
CA VAL A 77 5.25 1.40 14.75
C VAL A 77 6.39 1.11 13.78
N TRP A 78 7.28 0.17 14.13
CA TRP A 78 8.39 -0.24 13.27
C TRP A 78 7.92 -0.73 11.89
N PHE A 79 6.83 -1.52 11.85
CA PHE A 79 6.25 -2.00 10.59
C PHE A 79 5.76 -0.84 9.71
N GLY A 80 5.19 0.21 10.31
CA GLY A 80 4.79 1.43 9.62
C GLY A 80 5.99 2.19 9.04
N LYS A 81 7.09 2.32 9.81
CA LYS A 81 8.33 2.96 9.37
C LYS A 81 8.95 2.24 8.17
N VAL A 82 9.11 0.91 8.26
CA VAL A 82 9.64 0.10 7.16
C VAL A 82 8.70 0.12 5.96
N GLY A 83 7.40 0.00 6.19
CA GLY A 83 6.38 0.10 5.13
C GLY A 83 6.44 1.43 4.39
N LEU A 84 6.62 2.54 5.11
CA LEU A 84 6.74 3.88 4.53
C LEU A 84 8.00 4.05 3.67
N ILE A 85 9.13 3.49 4.10
CA ILE A 85 10.36 3.47 3.30
C ILE A 85 10.14 2.68 2.01
N LEU A 86 9.59 1.47 2.12
CA LEU A 86 9.36 0.59 0.97
C LEU A 86 8.36 1.17 -0.03
N ILE A 87 7.24 1.75 0.43
CA ILE A 87 6.27 2.40 -0.48
C ILE A 87 6.88 3.64 -1.15
N THR A 88 7.77 4.36 -0.46
CA THR A 88 8.51 5.50 -1.05
C THR A 88 9.44 5.02 -2.16
N MET A 89 10.19 3.94 -1.93
CA MET A 89 11.01 3.33 -2.97
C MET A 89 10.18 2.84 -4.16
N ALA A 90 9.02 2.22 -3.91
CA ALA A 90 8.12 1.74 -4.96
C ALA A 90 7.49 2.88 -5.76
N ALA A 91 7.10 3.98 -5.11
CA ALA A 91 6.58 5.18 -5.75
C ALA A 91 7.66 5.87 -6.61
N ALA A 92 8.85 6.06 -6.06
CA ALA A 92 10.03 6.56 -6.77
C ALA A 92 10.33 5.74 -8.03
N ALA A 93 10.34 4.41 -7.93
CA ALA A 93 10.54 3.53 -9.08
C ALA A 93 9.45 3.72 -10.15
N GLY A 94 8.20 3.98 -9.75
CA GLY A 94 7.10 4.27 -10.66
C GLY A 94 7.23 5.61 -11.38
N VAL A 95 7.71 6.64 -10.68
CA VAL A 95 7.99 7.98 -11.25
C VAL A 95 9.14 7.91 -12.26
N TRP A 96 10.25 7.27 -11.87
CA TRP A 96 11.45 7.16 -12.71
C TRP A 96 11.45 5.97 -13.67
N ARG A 97 10.31 5.33 -13.91
CA ARG A 97 10.20 4.10 -14.72
C ARG A 97 10.69 4.20 -16.17
N ALA A 98 10.88 5.42 -16.68
CA ALA A 98 11.39 5.69 -18.03
C ALA A 98 12.93 5.81 -18.07
N GLN A 99 13.59 5.94 -16.92
CA GLN A 99 15.04 6.09 -16.84
C GLN A 99 15.75 4.74 -17.07
N PRO A 100 16.83 4.67 -17.88
CA PRO A 100 17.46 3.40 -18.28
C PRO A 100 17.80 2.46 -17.11
N MET A 101 18.31 3.02 -16.01
CA MET A 101 18.69 2.25 -14.81
C MET A 101 17.47 1.63 -14.09
N VAL A 102 16.31 2.27 -14.19
CA VAL A 102 15.09 1.90 -13.43
C VAL A 102 14.14 1.08 -14.29
N THR A 103 14.10 1.29 -15.61
CA THR A 103 13.20 0.60 -16.55
C THR A 103 13.28 -0.93 -16.43
N LYS A 104 14.46 -1.48 -16.13
CA LYS A 104 14.67 -2.92 -15.92
C LYS A 104 14.06 -3.44 -14.61
N TYR A 105 14.07 -2.64 -13.55
CA TYR A 105 13.75 -3.09 -12.18
C TYR A 105 12.45 -2.52 -11.60
N TRP A 106 11.84 -1.51 -12.21
CA TRP A 106 10.69 -0.81 -11.63
C TRP A 106 9.53 -1.76 -11.30
N ARG A 107 9.25 -2.76 -12.16
CA ARG A 107 8.20 -3.75 -11.90
C ARG A 107 8.53 -4.63 -10.69
N TRP A 108 9.81 -4.96 -10.50
CA TRP A 108 10.25 -5.70 -9.33
C TRP A 108 10.12 -4.87 -8.07
N MET A 109 10.58 -3.62 -8.08
CA MET A 109 10.42 -2.69 -6.96
C MET A 109 8.95 -2.44 -6.64
N HIS A 110 8.10 -2.28 -7.66
CA HIS A 110 6.67 -2.08 -7.47
C HIS A 110 5.97 -3.31 -6.86
N ARG A 111 6.50 -4.53 -7.06
CA ARG A 111 6.01 -5.74 -6.37
C ARG A 111 6.29 -5.72 -4.87
N LEU A 112 7.23 -4.91 -4.38
CA LEU A 112 7.43 -4.75 -2.92
C LEU A 112 6.18 -4.20 -2.23
N ASN A 113 5.23 -3.62 -2.97
CA ASN A 113 3.94 -3.20 -2.43
C ASN A 113 3.12 -4.34 -1.80
N TYR A 114 3.35 -5.61 -2.16
CA TYR A 114 2.76 -6.75 -1.44
C TYR A 114 3.30 -6.86 0.00
N VAL A 115 4.61 -6.64 0.16
CA VAL A 115 5.27 -6.63 1.47
C VAL A 115 4.81 -5.40 2.27
N VAL A 116 4.80 -4.21 1.64
CA VAL A 116 4.26 -2.98 2.24
C VAL A 116 2.87 -3.22 2.80
N PHE A 117 1.97 -3.82 2.01
CA PHE A 117 0.61 -4.05 2.43
C PHE A 117 0.53 -4.95 3.67
N GLY A 118 1.32 -6.03 3.72
CA GLY A 118 1.42 -6.89 4.91
C GLY A 118 1.95 -6.16 6.15
N LEU A 119 3.02 -5.37 6.00
CA LEU A 119 3.60 -4.58 7.09
C LEU A 119 2.61 -3.53 7.63
N VAL A 120 1.99 -2.77 6.73
CA VAL A 120 1.04 -1.72 7.10
C VAL A 120 -0.25 -2.32 7.65
N TYR A 121 -0.69 -3.50 7.19
CA TYR A 121 -1.79 -4.24 7.81
C TYR A 121 -1.49 -4.57 9.27
N ILE A 122 -0.32 -5.15 9.57
CA ILE A 122 0.08 -5.49 10.94
C ILE A 122 0.17 -4.22 11.80
N HIS A 123 0.85 -3.19 11.31
CA HIS A 123 0.95 -1.88 11.96
C HIS A 123 -0.43 -1.32 12.33
N SER A 124 -1.32 -1.27 11.34
CA SER A 124 -2.62 -0.63 11.44
C SER A 124 -3.62 -1.45 12.26
N TRP A 125 -3.61 -2.78 12.15
CA TRP A 125 -4.49 -3.65 12.94
C TRP A 125 -4.12 -3.67 14.43
N LYS A 126 -2.82 -3.55 14.76
CA LYS A 126 -2.36 -3.61 16.15
C LYS A 126 -2.43 -2.28 16.87
N LEU A 127 -2.38 -1.16 16.15
CA LEU A 127 -2.42 0.19 16.73
C LEU A 127 -3.72 0.95 16.46
N GLY A 128 -4.45 0.59 15.41
CA GLY A 128 -5.67 1.26 14.99
C GLY A 128 -6.84 0.90 15.90
N THR A 129 -7.24 1.83 16.76
CA THR A 129 -8.41 1.67 17.63
C THR A 129 -9.72 1.58 16.86
N ASP A 130 -9.80 2.16 15.66
CA ASP A 130 -10.99 2.11 14.81
C ASP A 130 -11.09 0.86 13.95
N ALA A 131 -10.02 0.04 13.88
CA ALA A 131 -9.98 -1.16 13.04
C ALA A 131 -11.06 -2.19 13.43
N GLY A 132 -11.52 -2.15 14.68
CA GLY A 132 -12.58 -3.02 15.21
C GLY A 132 -14.01 -2.59 14.85
N ASN A 133 -14.20 -1.42 14.27
CA ASN A 133 -15.54 -0.85 14.02
C ASN A 133 -16.02 -1.08 12.59
N PHE A 134 -17.30 -1.35 12.40
CA PHE A 134 -17.89 -1.41 11.07
C PHE A 134 -17.96 0.01 10.45
N PRO A 135 -17.65 0.21 9.14
CA PRO A 135 -17.34 -0.80 8.11
C PRO A 135 -15.86 -1.23 8.03
N LEU A 136 -14.94 -0.56 8.72
CA LEU A 136 -13.50 -0.84 8.64
C LEU A 136 -13.15 -2.28 9.02
N LYS A 137 -13.83 -2.83 10.02
CA LYS A 137 -13.69 -4.24 10.44
C LYS A 137 -13.72 -5.19 9.25
N ALA A 138 -14.64 -5.00 8.31
CA ALA A 138 -14.74 -5.84 7.11
C ALA A 138 -13.49 -5.73 6.22
N VAL A 139 -12.99 -4.51 5.99
CA VAL A 139 -11.76 -4.26 5.22
C VAL A 139 -10.58 -5.02 5.84
N TYR A 140 -10.43 -4.98 7.15
CA TYR A 140 -9.32 -5.68 7.81
C TYR A 140 -9.45 -7.20 7.77
N TYR A 141 -10.64 -7.77 7.89
CA TYR A 141 -10.81 -9.22 7.71
C TYR A 141 -10.56 -9.67 6.27
N LEU A 142 -10.92 -8.84 5.29
CA LEU A 142 -10.69 -9.14 3.87
C LEU A 142 -9.24 -8.90 3.43
N ALA A 143 -8.52 -7.99 4.08
CA ALA A 143 -7.14 -7.66 3.74
C ALA A 143 -6.20 -8.87 3.59
N PRO A 144 -6.07 -9.79 4.57
CA PRO A 144 -5.21 -10.97 4.42
C PRO A 144 -5.68 -11.90 3.29
N VAL A 145 -7.00 -12.04 3.09
CA VAL A 145 -7.56 -12.86 2.00
C VAL A 145 -7.16 -12.28 0.64
N VAL A 146 -7.35 -10.97 0.45
CA VAL A 146 -6.98 -10.27 -0.79
C VAL A 146 -5.47 -10.35 -1.04
N LEU A 147 -4.64 -10.22 0.00
CA LEU A 147 -3.19 -10.38 -0.12
C LEU A 147 -2.81 -11.78 -0.60
N ILE A 148 -3.39 -12.83 -0.02
CA ILE A 148 -3.14 -14.22 -0.43
C ILE A 148 -3.57 -14.42 -1.89
N LEU A 149 -4.77 -13.99 -2.26
CA LEU A 149 -5.26 -14.09 -3.65
C LEU A 149 -4.35 -13.37 -4.64
N ALA A 150 -3.89 -12.17 -4.28
CA ALA A 150 -2.97 -11.38 -5.09
C ALA A 150 -1.61 -12.09 -5.29
N LEU A 151 -1.04 -12.65 -4.22
CA LEU A 151 0.22 -13.39 -4.27
C LEU A 151 0.07 -14.68 -5.10
N THR A 152 -0.98 -15.47 -4.86
CA THR A 152 -1.25 -16.70 -5.62
C THR A 152 -1.39 -16.40 -7.11
N ARG A 153 -2.16 -15.37 -7.47
CA ARG A 153 -2.27 -14.93 -8.86
C ARG A 153 -0.91 -14.59 -9.44
N LYS A 154 -0.06 -13.88 -8.68
CA LYS A 154 1.25 -13.49 -9.19
C LYS A 154 2.19 -14.68 -9.39
N LEU A 155 2.16 -15.67 -8.50
CA LEU A 155 2.93 -16.90 -8.64
C LEU A 155 2.49 -17.73 -9.86
N LEU A 156 1.18 -17.82 -10.10
CA LEU A 156 0.64 -18.50 -11.28
C LEU A 156 1.08 -17.85 -12.59
N GLU A 157 1.07 -16.51 -12.66
CA GLU A 157 1.58 -15.77 -13.83
C GLU A 157 3.04 -16.11 -14.12
N LEU A 158 3.90 -16.16 -13.09
CA LEU A 158 5.32 -16.50 -13.24
C LEU A 158 5.51 -17.94 -13.76
N ARG A 159 4.72 -18.88 -13.24
CA ARG A 159 4.77 -20.29 -13.67
C ARG A 159 4.38 -20.46 -15.14
N ILE A 160 3.32 -19.79 -15.58
CA ILE A 160 2.87 -19.86 -16.98
C ILE A 160 3.96 -19.31 -17.90
N THR A 161 4.57 -18.16 -17.56
CA THR A 161 5.64 -17.58 -18.38
C THR A 161 6.89 -18.47 -18.45
N ALA A 162 7.23 -19.19 -17.37
CA ALA A 162 8.39 -20.08 -17.37
C ALA A 162 8.17 -21.36 -18.19
N ASN A 163 6.92 -21.85 -18.27
CA ASN A 163 6.56 -23.04 -19.02
C ASN A 163 6.29 -22.78 -20.51
N GLY A 164 5.85 -21.57 -20.87
CA GLY A 164 5.53 -21.18 -22.26
C GLY A 164 6.73 -20.73 -23.09
N THR A 165 7.94 -20.71 -22.52
CA THR A 165 9.20 -20.42 -23.22
C THR A 165 10.01 -21.70 -23.51
N ARG A 166 9.36 -22.87 -23.52
CA ARG A 166 9.92 -24.15 -23.96
C ARG A 166 9.35 -24.54 -25.30
#